data_AF-A0A967LFI5-F1
#
_entry.id   AF-A0A967LFI5-F1
#
_cell.length_a   1.000
_cell.length_b   1.000
_cell.length_c   1.000
_cell.angle_alpha   90.00
_cell.angle_beta   90.00
_cell.angle_gamma   90.00
#
_symmetry.space_group_name_H-M   'P 1'
#
loop_
_entity.id
_entity.type
_entity.pdbx_description
1 polymer ?
#
loop_
_entity_poly.entity_id
_entity_poly.type
_entity_poly.pdbx_seq_one_letter_code
_entity_poly.pdbx_strand_id
1 'polypeptide(L)'
;MQDRLVLFDIDGTLIDTRGAGLEALRRAGRELHGREVPQLDLGGATDSGLVRDILGSFGVEVNEQSLAEFYETYLAFLDEHLGGGD
;
A
#
# COMPACT_ATOMS: atom_id res chain seq x y z
N MET A 1 2.71 41.27 9.97
CA MET A 1 2.46 39.82 10.18
C MET A 1 3.39 39.06 9.27
N GLN A 2 4.05 38.02 9.76
CA GLN A 2 4.80 37.10 8.92
C GLN A 2 3.88 35.93 8.57
N ASP A 3 3.79 35.62 7.28
CA ASP A 3 3.02 34.46 6.82
C ASP A 3 3.69 33.18 7.31
N ARG A 4 2.89 32.24 7.84
CA ARG A 4 3.37 30.95 8.33
C ARG A 4 2.92 29.84 7.39
N LEU A 5 3.85 29.00 6.96
CA LEU A 5 3.59 27.78 6.20
C LEU A 5 3.52 26.59 7.15
N VAL A 6 2.45 25.80 7.04
CA VAL A 6 2.29 24.50 7.70
C VAL A 6 2.03 23.46 6.62
N LEU A 7 2.80 22.38 6.63
CA LEU A 7 2.65 21.25 5.72
C LEU A 7 2.15 20.07 6.55
N PHE A 8 1.03 19.49 6.14
CA PHE A 8 0.46 18.30 6.76
C PHE A 8 0.68 17.11 5.84
N ASP A 9 1.07 15.99 6.45
CA ASP A 9 0.92 14.69 5.85
C ASP A 9 -0.58 14.30 5.78
N ILE A 10 -0.95 13.30 4.97
CA ILE A 10 -2.35 12.87 4.82
C ILE A 10 -2.67 11.72 5.78
N ASP A 11 -2.02 10.57 5.59
CA ASP A 11 -2.37 9.32 6.26
C ASP A 11 -1.95 9.35 7.73
N GLY A 12 -2.88 9.03 8.64
CA GLY A 12 -2.63 9.08 10.08
C GLY A 12 -2.40 10.49 10.64
N THR A 13 -2.48 11.54 9.79
CA THR A 13 -2.39 12.95 10.18
C THR A 13 -3.72 13.66 9.97
N LEU A 14 -4.26 13.62 8.76
CA LEU A 14 -5.56 14.22 8.41
C LEU A 14 -6.67 13.19 8.28
N ILE A 15 -6.35 11.97 7.82
CA ILE A 15 -7.32 10.91 7.58
C ILE A 15 -6.83 9.61 8.22
N ASP A 16 -7.72 8.95 8.97
CA ASP A 16 -7.51 7.57 9.43
C ASP A 16 -8.24 6.61 8.48
N THR A 17 -7.47 5.94 7.61
CA THR A 17 -7.98 4.93 6.68
C THR A 17 -8.20 3.56 7.35
N ARG A 18 -8.07 3.47 8.68
CA ARG A 18 -8.16 2.24 9.48
C ARG A 18 -7.24 1.11 8.99
N GLY A 19 -6.14 1.48 8.32
CA GLY A 19 -5.20 0.53 7.75
C GLY A 19 -5.66 -0.13 6.44
N ALA A 20 -6.68 0.39 5.75
CA ALA A 20 -7.22 -0.17 4.50
C ALA A 20 -6.13 -0.43 3.45
N GLY A 21 -5.23 0.54 3.22
CA GLY A 21 -4.12 0.38 2.27
C GLY A 21 -3.17 -0.76 2.64
N LEU A 22 -2.78 -0.84 3.91
CA LEU A 22 -1.90 -1.90 4.39
C LEU A 22 -2.55 -3.28 4.29
N GLU A 23 -3.83 -3.39 4.61
CA GLU A 23 -4.54 -4.68 4.49
C GLU A 23 -4.72 -5.08 3.03
N ALA A 24 -5.01 -4.13 2.13
CA ALA A 24 -5.10 -4.40 0.70
C ALA A 24 -3.75 -4.85 0.11
N LEU A 25 -2.63 -4.22 0.49
CA LEU A 25 -1.27 -4.66 0.11
C LEU A 25 -0.99 -6.11 0.57
N ARG A 26 -1.35 -6.43 1.81
CA ARG A 26 -1.20 -7.79 2.37
C ARG A 26 -2.05 -8.81 1.63
N ARG A 27 -3.32 -8.49 1.36
CA ARG A 27 -4.24 -9.35 0.60
C ARG A 27 -3.73 -9.59 -0.81
N ALA A 28 -3.24 -8.57 -1.51
CA ALA A 28 -2.68 -8.71 -2.85
C ALA A 28 -1.45 -9.63 -2.87
N GLY A 29 -0.53 -9.46 -1.92
CA GLY A 29 0.64 -10.35 -1.81
C GLY A 29 0.25 -11.81 -1.54
N ARG A 30 -0.75 -12.04 -0.67
CA ARG A 30 -1.27 -13.38 -0.40
C ARG A 30 -1.97 -13.99 -1.62
N GLU A 31 -2.80 -13.22 -2.32
CA GLU A 31 -3.56 -13.67 -3.50
C GLU A 31 -2.63 -14.07 -4.65
N LEU A 32 -1.67 -13.21 -5.00
CA LEU A 32 -0.81 -13.43 -6.17
C LEU A 32 0.31 -14.44 -5.93
N HIS A 33 0.80 -14.55 -4.70
CA HIS A 33 2.02 -15.30 -4.42
C HIS A 33 1.88 -16.37 -3.35
N GLY A 34 0.69 -16.52 -2.74
CA GLY A 34 0.41 -17.52 -1.71
C GLY A 34 1.27 -17.35 -0.45
N ARG A 35 1.83 -16.15 -0.22
CA ARG A 35 2.81 -15.87 0.83
C ARG A 35 2.37 -14.68 1.68
N GLU A 36 2.63 -14.79 2.99
CA GLU A 36 2.46 -13.67 3.92
C GLU A 36 3.47 -12.57 3.60
N VAL A 37 2.97 -11.33 3.53
CA VAL A 37 3.79 -10.13 3.36
C VAL A 37 4.56 -9.88 4.66
N PRO A 38 5.89 -9.69 4.62
CA PRO A 38 6.67 -9.40 5.83
C PRO A 38 6.23 -8.09 6.47
N GLN A 39 6.69 -7.85 7.71
CA GLN A 39 6.48 -6.55 8.34
C GLN A 39 7.12 -5.45 7.49
N LEU A 40 6.30 -4.50 7.04
CA LEU A 40 6.72 -3.37 6.23
C LEU A 40 7.12 -2.20 7.11
N ASP A 41 8.18 -1.49 6.74
CA ASP A 41 8.49 -0.18 7.29
C ASP A 41 7.67 0.87 6.54
N LEU A 42 6.69 1.44 7.23
CA LEU A 42 5.74 2.40 6.65
C LEU A 42 6.21 3.84 6.79
N GLY A 43 7.27 4.11 7.55
CA GLY A 43 7.71 5.47 7.87
C GLY A 43 8.11 6.29 6.64
N GLY A 44 7.19 7.07 6.10
CA GLY A 44 7.41 7.86 4.87
C GLY A 44 7.53 7.01 3.61
N ALA A 45 7.11 5.74 3.65
CA ALA A 45 7.12 4.85 2.50
C ALA A 45 6.02 5.23 1.51
N THR A 46 6.29 5.03 0.22
CA THR A 46 5.26 5.13 -0.83
C THR A 46 4.77 3.75 -1.18
N ASP A 47 3.53 3.63 -1.65
CA ASP A 47 2.98 2.37 -2.16
C ASP A 47 3.90 1.73 -3.21
N SER A 48 4.50 2.56 -4.09
CA SER A 48 5.47 2.07 -5.07
C SER A 48 6.74 1.51 -4.46
N GLY A 49 7.22 2.07 -3.35
CA GLY A 49 8.33 1.49 -2.58
C GLY A 49 7.92 0.16 -1.97
N LEU A 50 6.77 0.14 -1.29
CA LEU A 50 6.25 -1.04 -0.60
C LEU A 50 6.01 -2.21 -1.57
N VAL A 51 5.36 -1.99 -2.71
CA VAL A 51 5.10 -3.04 -3.70
C VAL A 51 6.42 -3.65 -4.22
N ARG A 52 7.45 -2.82 -4.45
CA ARG A 52 8.76 -3.30 -4.89
C ARG A 52 9.44 -4.13 -3.81
N ASP A 53 9.37 -3.70 -2.55
CA ASP A 53 9.93 -4.42 -1.41
C ASP A 53 9.21 -5.76 -1.19
N ILE A 54 7.89 -5.78 -1.34
CA ILE A 54 7.07 -7.00 -1.26
C ILE A 54 7.48 -7.99 -2.35
N LEU A 55 7.49 -7.57 -3.62
CA LEU A 55 7.90 -8.42 -4.75
C LEU A 55 9.33 -8.95 -4.56
N GLY A 56 10.25 -8.08 -4.12
CA GLY A 56 11.62 -8.45 -3.80
C GLY A 56 11.71 -9.49 -2.67
N SER A 57 10.92 -9.34 -1.61
CA SER A 57 10.84 -10.32 -0.50
C SER A 57 10.34 -11.69 -0.95
N PHE A 58 9.56 -11.70 -2.03
CA PHE A 58 9.03 -12.89 -2.67
C PHE A 58 9.99 -13.47 -3.74
N GLY A 59 11.12 -12.84 -4.01
CA GLY A 59 12.04 -13.24 -5.08
C GLY A 59 11.41 -13.12 -6.48
N VAL A 60 10.38 -12.28 -6.61
CA VAL A 60 9.75 -11.98 -7.90
C VAL A 60 10.54 -10.86 -8.56
N GLU A 61 10.86 -11.04 -9.84
CA GLU A 61 11.51 -9.98 -10.61
C GLU A 61 10.58 -8.77 -10.70
N VAL A 62 11.10 -7.60 -10.33
CA VAL A 62 10.35 -6.35 -10.38
C VAL A 62 10.41 -5.79 -11.81
N ASN A 63 9.37 -6.03 -12.58
CA ASN A 63 9.19 -5.52 -13.94
C ASN A 63 7.78 -4.92 -14.13
N GLU A 64 7.50 -4.38 -15.32
CA GLU A 64 6.21 -3.73 -15.61
C GLU A 64 5.02 -4.68 -15.43
N GLN A 65 5.17 -5.94 -15.81
CA GLN A 65 4.12 -6.94 -15.70
C GLN A 65 3.83 -7.28 -14.23
N SER A 66 4.87 -7.61 -13.44
CA SER A 66 4.69 -7.95 -12.03
C SER A 66 4.11 -6.78 -11.23
N LEU A 67 4.48 -5.54 -11.58
CA LEU A 67 3.93 -4.34 -10.97
C LEU A 67 2.45 -4.17 -11.34
N ALA A 68 2.11 -4.31 -12.63
CA ALA A 68 0.73 -4.16 -13.08
C ALA A 68 -0.20 -5.18 -12.43
N GLU A 69 0.19 -6.46 -12.40
CA GLU A 69 -0.57 -7.54 -11.74
C GLU A 69 -0.78 -7.25 -10.24
N PHE A 70 0.28 -6.76 -9.57
CA PHE A 70 0.20 -6.40 -8.16
C PHE A 70 -0.74 -5.22 -7.91
N TYR A 71 -0.62 -4.15 -8.70
CA TYR A 71 -1.47 -2.96 -8.56
C TYR A 71 -2.93 -3.25 -8.86
N GLU A 72 -3.24 -4.04 -9.90
CA GLU A 72 -4.61 -4.44 -10.22
C GLU A 72 -5.26 -5.14 -9.02
N THR A 73 -4.56 -6.11 -8.44
CA THR A 73 -5.03 -6.88 -7.28
C THR A 73 -5.13 -6.01 -6.02
N TYR A 74 -4.12 -5.18 -5.77
CA TYR A 74 -4.09 -4.24 -4.63
C TYR A 74 -5.25 -3.25 -4.68
N LEU A 75 -5.49 -2.62 -5.82
CA LEU A 75 -6.55 -1.63 -5.98
C LEU A 75 -7.95 -2.27 -5.87
N ALA A 76 -8.12 -3.50 -6.36
CA ALA A 76 -9.37 -4.24 -6.19
C ALA A 76 -9.70 -4.48 -4.71
N PHE A 77 -8.71 -4.90 -3.90
CA PHE A 77 -8.92 -5.09 -2.47
C PHE A 77 -9.05 -3.78 -1.70
N LEU A 78 -8.39 -2.71 -2.14
CA LEU A 78 -8.54 -1.38 -1.54
C LEU A 78 -9.95 -0.85 -1.75
N ASP A 79 -10.49 -0.96 -2.96
CA ASP A 79 -11.86 -0.55 -3.28
C ASP A 79 -12.89 -1.37 -2.48
N GLU A 80 -12.71 -2.68 -2.37
CA GLU A 80 -13.54 -3.55 -1.51
C GLU A 80 -13.55 -3.05 -0.05
N HIS A 81 -12.37 -2.68 0.48
CA HIS A 81 -12.24 -2.26 1.88
C HIS A 81 -12.81 -0.86 2.15
N LEU A 82 -12.73 0.05 1.18
CA LEU A 82 -13.26 1.41 1.28
C LEU A 82 -14.77 1.48 0.97
N GLY A 83 -15.26 0.63 0.07
CA GLY A 83 -16.67 0.55 -0.30
C GLY A 83 -17.55 -0.19 0.71
N GLY A 84 -16.94 -0.91 1.66
CA GLY A 84 -17.64 -1.66 2.72
C GLY A 84 -17.99 -0.85 3.97
N GLY A 85 -17.85 0.48 3.95
CA GLY A 85 -18.14 1.34 5.10
C GLY A 85 -19.62 1.68 5.25
N ASP A 86 -20.29 1.00 6.18
CA ASP A 86 -21.41 1.55 6.98
C ASP A 86 -20.87 2.34 8.19
#